data_AF-A0A1F7IJ83-F1
#
_entry.id   AF-A0A1F7IJ83-F1
#
_cell.length_a   1.000
_cell.length_b   1.000
_cell.length_c   1.000
_cell.angle_alpha   90.00
_cell.angle_beta   90.00
_cell.angle_gamma   90.00
#
_symmetry.space_group_name_H-M   'P 1'
#
loop_
_entity.id
_entity.type
_entity.pdbx_description
1 polymer ?
#
loop_
_entity_poly.entity_id
_entity_poly.type
_entity_poly.pdbx_seq_one_letter_code
_entity_poly.pdbx_strand_id
1 'polypeptide(L)' 'MEFSQLINFITGQEIFSLFFKIFAVVFGFLYIIYSLVIFKQTQIMTRTVETAGTTFILLISMIQIGIGIGLLFFSLLLL' A
#
# COMPACT_ATOMS: atom_id res chain seq x y z
N MET A 1 -19.42 -33.92 2.01
CA MET A 1 -19.59 -32.69 1.22
C MET A 1 -19.37 -33.05 -0.24
N GLU A 2 -20.36 -32.80 -1.08
CA GLU A 2 -20.27 -33.06 -2.51
C GLU A 2 -19.14 -32.21 -3.11
N PHE A 3 -18.25 -32.81 -3.90
CA PHE A 3 -17.12 -32.12 -4.56
C PHE A 3 -17.58 -30.92 -5.40
N SER A 4 -18.84 -30.94 -5.87
CA SER A 4 -19.52 -29.84 -6.56
C SER A 4 -19.79 -28.61 -5.67
N GLN A 5 -19.98 -28.78 -4.36
CA GLN A 5 -20.16 -27.67 -3.43
C GLN A 5 -18.83 -26.97 -3.13
N LEU A 6 -17.73 -27.73 -3.06
CA LEU A 6 -16.37 -27.18 -2.95
C LEU A 6 -15.97 -26.39 -4.19
N ILE A 7 -16.29 -26.90 -5.39
CA ILE A 7 -16.04 -26.16 -6.65
C ILE A 7 -16.88 -24.88 -6.72
N ASN A 8 -18.16 -24.91 -6.35
CA ASN A 8 -18.98 -23.69 -6.35
C ASN A 8 -18.52 -22.65 -5.30
N PHE A 9 -17.99 -23.08 -4.17
CA PHE A 9 -17.38 -22.18 -3.19
C PHE A 9 -16.09 -21.54 -3.74
N ILE A 10 -15.21 -22.34 -4.37
CA ILE A 10 -13.96 -21.87 -5.01
C ILE A 10 -14.21 -20.99 -6.24
N THR A 11 -15.25 -21.28 -7.01
CA THR A 11 -15.68 -20.47 -8.17
C THR A 11 -16.51 -19.25 -7.74
N GLY A 12 -16.82 -19.16 -6.44
CA GLY A 12 -17.53 -18.03 -5.86
C GLY A 12 -16.70 -16.76 -5.97
N GLN A 13 -17.24 -15.77 -6.67
CA GLN A 13 -16.72 -14.41 -6.78
C GLN A 13 -16.30 -13.81 -5.42
N GLU A 14 -16.93 -14.28 -4.34
CA GLU A 14 -16.64 -13.91 -2.95
C GLU A 14 -15.23 -14.31 -2.48
N ILE A 15 -14.71 -15.49 -2.85
CA ILE A 15 -13.37 -15.92 -2.45
C ILE A 15 -12.29 -15.07 -3.13
N PHE A 16 -12.47 -14.79 -4.42
CA PHE A 16 -11.57 -13.91 -5.14
C PHE A 16 -11.60 -12.50 -4.56
N SER A 17 -12.79 -11.97 -4.23
CA SER A 17 -12.92 -10.67 -3.56
C SER A 17 -12.18 -10.64 -2.21
N LEU A 18 -12.37 -11.65 -1.37
CA LEU A 18 -11.73 -11.74 -0.06
C LEU A 18 -10.21 -11.89 -0.17
N PHE A 19 -9.72 -12.66 -1.15
CA PHE A 19 -8.30 -12.77 -1.48
C PHE A 19 -7.71 -11.42 -1.89
N PHE A 20 -8.35 -10.71 -2.81
CA PHE A 20 -7.89 -9.39 -3.25
C PHE A 20 -7.90 -8.38 -2.11
N LYS A 21 -8.90 -8.41 -1.23
CA LYS A 21 -8.97 -7.54 -0.06
C LYS A 21 -7.79 -7.78 0.88
N ILE A 22 -7.51 -9.03 1.25
CA ILE A 22 -6.38 -9.35 2.14
C ILE A 22 -5.05 -8.94 1.49
N PHE A 23 -4.87 -9.23 0.20
CA PHE A 23 -3.67 -8.82 -0.53
C PHE A 23 -3.52 -7.30 -0.55
N ALA A 24 -4.57 -6.57 -0.90
CA ALA A 24 -4.53 -5.11 -0.94
C ALA A 24 -4.22 -4.50 0.43
N VAL A 25 -4.72 -5.08 1.53
CA VAL A 25 -4.37 -4.63 2.89
C VAL A 25 -2.89 -4.84 3.18
N VAL A 26 -2.36 -6.04 2.90
CA VAL A 26 -0.94 -6.36 3.12
C VAL A 26 -0.04 -5.46 2.27
N PHE A 27 -0.35 -5.30 0.98
CA PHE A 27 0.41 -4.43 0.08
C PHE A 27 0.30 -2.96 0.48
N GLY A 28 -0.86 -2.48 0.93
CA GLY A 28 -1.03 -1.13 1.45
C GLY A 28 -0.16 -0.88 2.68
N PHE A 29 -0.09 -1.86 3.59
CA PHE A 29 0.76 -1.78 4.78
C PHE A 29 2.25 -1.73 4.41
N LEU A 30 2.68 -2.62 3.52
CA LEU A 30 4.06 -2.64 3.01
C LEU A 30 4.42 -1.33 2.29
N TYR A 31 3.50 -0.78 1.51
CA TYR A 31 3.69 0.49 0.82
C TYR A 31 3.88 1.65 1.81
N ILE A 32 3.09 1.72 2.89
CA ILE A 32 3.25 2.74 3.95
C ILE A 32 4.64 2.63 4.59
N ILE A 33 5.06 1.42 4.96
CA ILE A 33 6.38 1.19 5.54
C ILE A 33 7.47 1.67 4.58
N TYR A 34 7.36 1.29 3.30
CA TYR A 34 8.27 1.72 2.25
C TYR A 34 8.33 3.25 2.13
N SER A 35 7.18 3.93 2.06
CA SER A 35 7.12 5.39 1.96
C SER A 35 7.72 6.09 3.18
N LEU A 36 7.52 5.55 4.39
CA LEU A 36 8.15 6.08 5.61
C LEU A 36 9.68 5.93 5.57
N VAL A 37 10.17 4.79 5.11
CA VAL A 37 11.60 4.53 4.96
C VAL A 37 12.22 5.48 3.93
N ILE A 38 11.58 5.66 2.77
CA ILE A 38 12.04 6.62 1.75
C ILE A 38 12.03 8.05 2.30
N PHE A 39 10.97 8.46 3.01
CA PHE A 39 10.93 9.79 3.61
C PHE A 39 12.09 10.03 4.58
N LYS A 40 12.41 9.04 5.43
CA LYS A 40 13.56 9.11 6.35
C LYS A 40 14.89 9.18 5.59
N GLN A 41 15.06 8.38 4.54
CA GLN A 41 16.26 8.39 3.71
C GLN A 41 16.43 9.73 2.99
N THR A 42 15.35 10.26 2.41
CA THR A 42 15.32 11.60 1.80
C THR A 42 15.76 12.63 2.83
N GLN A 43 15.21 12.62 4.05
CA GLN A 43 15.58 13.57 5.10
C GLN A 43 17.05 13.49 5.55
N ILE A 44 17.67 12.31 5.47
CA ILE A 44 19.10 12.16 5.75
C ILE A 44 19.92 12.71 4.58
N MET A 45 19.53 12.39 3.34
CA MET A 45 20.16 12.90 2.12
C MET A 45 20.10 14.43 2.04
N THR A 46 18.97 15.04 2.44
CA THR A 46 18.81 16.50 2.43
C THR A 46 19.79 17.21 3.36
N ARG A 47 20.35 16.50 4.37
CA ARG A 47 21.33 17.06 5.32
C ARG A 47 22.77 16.96 4.81
N THR A 48 23.04 16.06 3.87
CA THR A 48 24.40 15.82 3.34
C THR A 48 24.60 16.44 1.97
N VAL A 49 23.54 16.62 1.19
CA VAL A 49 23.59 17.21 -0.16
C VAL A 49 22.61 18.38 -0.21
N GLU A 50 23.14 19.61 -0.15
CA GLU A 50 22.35 20.81 -0.42
C GLU A 50 22.14 20.94 -1.93
N THR A 51 20.97 20.50 -2.40
CA THR A 51 20.54 20.65 -3.80
C THR A 51 19.24 21.45 -3.87
N ALA A 52 19.07 22.29 -4.89
CA ALA A 52 17.85 23.10 -5.09
C ALA A 52 16.56 22.25 -5.19
N GLY A 53 16.68 20.95 -5.53
CA GLY A 53 15.54 20.02 -5.64
C GLY A 53 15.09 19.38 -4.32
N THR A 54 15.80 19.62 -3.22
CA THR A 54 15.62 18.95 -1.93
C THR A 54 14.19 19.04 -1.40
N THR A 55 13.59 20.24 -1.44
CA THR A 55 12.22 20.49 -0.99
C THR A 55 11.19 19.72 -1.81
N PHE A 56 11.42 19.57 -3.12
CA PHE A 56 10.51 18.88 -4.02
C PHE A 56 10.51 17.37 -3.78
N ILE A 57 11.68 16.77 -3.55
CA ILE A 57 11.81 15.34 -3.24
C ILE A 57 11.15 15.02 -1.89
N LEU A 58 11.29 15.93 -0.90
CA LEU A 58 10.66 15.78 0.41
C LEU A 58 9.12 15.87 0.31
N LEU A 59 8.60 16.79 -0.52
CA LEU A 59 7.18 16.89 -0.81
C LEU A 59 6.63 15.61 -1.46
N ILE A 60 7.31 15.07 -2.48
CA ILE A 60 6.91 13.81 -3.13
C ILE A 60 6.89 12.67 -2.11
N SER A 61 7.91 12.57 -1.26
CA SER A 61 8.00 11.53 -0.23
C SER A 61 6.83 11.64 0.77
N MET A 62 6.41 12.86 1.11
CA MET A 62 5.26 13.09 1.98
C MET A 62 3.93 12.72 1.32
N ILE A 63 3.77 13.04 0.03
CA ILE A 63 2.60 12.62 -0.76
C ILE A 63 2.52 11.09 -0.85
N GLN A 64 3.64 10.40 -1.03
CA GLN A 64 3.67 8.92 -1.04
C GLN A 64 3.12 8.32 0.26
N ILE A 65 3.48 8.87 1.42
CA ILE A 65 2.90 8.44 2.71
C ILE A 65 1.38 8.65 2.70
N GLY A 66 0.91 9.81 2.24
CA GLY A 66 -0.52 10.11 2.11
C GLY A 66 -1.26 9.13 1.20
N ILE A 67 -0.68 8.80 0.04
CA ILE A 67 -1.23 7.80 -0.89
C ILE A 67 -1.28 6.42 -0.22
N GLY A 68 -0.23 6.02 0.51
CA GLY A 68 -0.20 4.75 1.22
C GLY A 68 -1.30 4.62 2.27
N ILE A 69 -1.50 5.68 3.07
CA ILE A 69 -2.60 5.75 4.03
C ILE A 69 -3.95 5.65 3.30
N GLY A 70 -4.13 6.40 2.20
CA GLY A 70 -5.34 6.35 1.38
C GLY A 70 -5.63 4.95 0.82
N LEU A 71 -4.61 4.25 0.33
CA LEU A 71 -4.71 2.87 -0.16
C LEU A 71 -5.13 1.90 0.94
N LEU A 72 -4.58 2.05 2.15
CA LEU A 72 -4.95 1.21 3.28
C LEU A 72 -6.41 1.42 3.70
N PHE A 73 -6.87 2.68 3.77
CA PHE A 73 -8.27 2.98 4.04
C PHE A 73 -9.20 2.46 2.94
N PHE A 74 -8.82 2.65 1.67
CA PHE A 74 -9.57 2.12 0.53
C PHE A 74 -9.69 0.59 0.61
N SER A 75 -8.59 -0.09 0.91
CA SER A 75 -8.57 -1.54 1.02
C SER A 75 -9.35 -2.10 2.21
N LEU A 76 -9.53 -1.33 3.29
CA LEU A 76 -10.29 -1.77 4.46
C LEU A 76 -11.79 -1.52 4.30
N LEU A 77 -12.16 -0.35 3.76
CA LEU A 77 -13.54 0.15 3.74
C LEU A 77 -14.29 -0.13 2.43
N LEU A 78 -13.62 -0.09 1.28
CA LEU A 78 -14.26 -0.08 -0.04
C LEU A 78 -14.10 -1.39 -0.83
N LEU A 79 -12.98 -2.08 -0.63
CA LEU A 79 -12.71 -3.41 -1.17
C LEU A 79 -13.21 -4.49 -0.20
#